data_AF-X0V0I4-F1
#
_entry.id   AF-X0V0I4-F1
#
_cell.length_a   1.000
_cell.length_b   1.000
_cell.length_c   1.000
_cell.angle_alpha   90.00
_cell.angle_beta   90.00
_cell.angle_gamma   90.00
#
_symmetry.space_group_name_H-M   'P 1'
#
loop_
_entity.id
_entity.type
_entity.pdbx_description
1 polymer ?
#
loop_
_entity_poly.entity_id
_entity_poly.type
_entity_poly.pdbx_seq_one_letter_code
_entity_poly.pdbx_strand_id
1 'polypeptide(L)'
;MGDAGQHNIWTVADGSIMILSIWGVILTTLMGVTLSTLRLEHSLGNVNLCADLAAIADDPVGTVYYLEGVQASALVKADATAGVPTTTVAGLTAIAAVAGNICCTNGGNQTGTVEWHMVYAPLDPAVSVINALVYG
;
A
#
# COMPACT_ATOMS: atom_id res chain seq x y z
N MET A 1 -10.52 -5.58 1.75
CA MET A 1 -9.53 -6.22 2.63
C MET A 1 -10.22 -7.46 3.14
N GLY A 2 -9.79 -8.64 2.69
CA GLY A 2 -10.36 -9.90 3.12
C GLY A 2 -9.87 -10.28 4.52
N ASP A 3 -9.77 -11.59 4.78
CA ASP A 3 -9.24 -12.14 6.02
C ASP A 3 -7.85 -11.58 6.39
N ALA A 4 -7.52 -11.62 7.68
CA ALA A 4 -6.20 -11.25 8.18
C ALA A 4 -5.10 -12.04 7.45
N GLY A 5 -4.09 -11.34 6.94
CA GLY A 5 -2.98 -11.96 6.24
C GLY A 5 -2.26 -11.03 5.28
N GLN A 6 -1.39 -11.63 4.46
CA GLN A 6 -0.68 -10.95 3.38
C GLN A 6 -1.46 -11.11 2.08
N HIS A 7 -1.76 -10.00 1.43
CA HIS A 7 -2.49 -9.94 0.17
C HIS A 7 -1.62 -9.31 -0.91
N ASN A 8 -1.34 -10.05 -1.98
CA ASN A 8 -0.56 -9.51 -3.10
C ASN A 8 -1.38 -8.43 -3.82
N ILE A 9 -0.77 -7.27 -4.08
CA ILE A 9 -1.38 -6.16 -4.82
C ILE A 9 -0.77 -6.08 -6.22
N TRP A 10 0.56 -6.17 -6.29
CA TRP A 10 1.31 -6.14 -7.55
C TRP A 10 2.39 -7.21 -7.58
N THR A 11 2.73 -7.65 -8.78
CA THR A 11 3.91 -8.49 -9.04
C THR A 11 4.83 -7.75 -9.99
N VAL A 12 6.08 -7.55 -9.55
CA VAL A 12 7.20 -7.07 -10.36
C VAL A 12 7.89 -8.29 -10.96
N ALA A 13 8.00 -8.35 -12.28
CA ALA A 13 8.66 -9.44 -13.01
C ALA A 13 9.82 -8.92 -13.85
N ASP A 14 10.82 -9.79 -14.06
CA ASP A 14 11.92 -9.60 -15.03
C ASP A 14 12.77 -8.32 -14.84
N GLY A 15 12.92 -7.85 -13.61
CA GLY A 15 13.79 -6.73 -13.29
C GLY A 15 13.42 -6.02 -11.99
N SER A 16 13.77 -4.75 -11.93
CA SER A 16 13.53 -3.88 -10.78
C SER A 16 12.78 -2.61 -11.17
N ILE A 17 12.02 -2.08 -10.22
CA ILE A 17 11.35 -0.80 -10.32
C ILE A 17 11.82 0.14 -9.22
N MET A 18 11.70 1.43 -9.49
CA MET A 18 11.82 2.49 -8.52
C MET A 18 10.42 2.98 -8.17
N ILE A 19 9.95 2.70 -6.96
CA ILE A 19 8.65 3.16 -6.47
C ILE A 19 8.79 4.65 -6.11
N LEU A 20 7.92 5.47 -6.71
CA LEU A 20 7.90 6.91 -6.52
C LEU A 20 6.80 7.34 -5.55
N SER A 21 5.65 6.66 -5.61
CA SER A 21 4.50 6.91 -4.73
C SER A 21 3.57 5.71 -4.70
N ILE A 22 2.96 5.44 -3.54
CA ILE A 22 1.86 4.50 -3.39
C ILE A 22 0.78 5.16 -2.54
N TRP A 23 -0.47 4.98 -2.94
CA TRP A 23 -1.63 5.36 -2.13
C TRP A 23 -2.79 4.38 -2.29
N GLY A 24 -3.64 4.31 -1.29
CA GLY A 24 -4.80 3.43 -1.22
C GLY A 24 -6.07 4.22 -0.94
N VAL A 25 -7.06 4.16 -1.83
CA VAL A 25 -8.35 4.85 -1.68
C VAL A 25 -9.40 3.85 -1.21
N ILE A 26 -10.12 4.19 -0.15
CA ILE A 26 -11.25 3.38 0.31
C ILE A 26 -12.42 3.55 -0.67
N LEU A 27 -12.81 2.44 -1.33
CA LEU A 27 -13.96 2.40 -2.23
C LEU A 27 -15.27 2.02 -1.52
N THR A 28 -15.16 1.19 -0.48
CA THR A 28 -16.29 0.85 0.41
C THR A 28 -15.84 0.99 1.84
N THR A 29 -16.69 1.62 2.67
CA THR A 29 -16.40 1.92 4.09
C THR A 29 -15.74 0.74 4.76
N LEU A 30 -14.57 0.98 5.38
CA LEU A 30 -13.92 -0.04 6.17
C LEU A 30 -14.72 -0.22 7.46
N MET A 31 -15.15 -1.43 7.76
CA MET A 31 -15.88 -1.74 8.99
C MET A 31 -15.31 -3.00 9.64
N GLY A 32 -15.03 -2.98 10.94
CA GLY A 32 -14.46 -4.13 11.64
C GLY A 32 -13.62 -3.75 12.85
N VAL A 33 -12.78 -4.70 13.30
CA VAL A 33 -11.91 -4.49 14.46
C VAL A 33 -10.78 -3.53 14.10
N THR A 34 -10.57 -2.48 14.89
CA THR A 34 -9.44 -1.55 14.75
C THR A 34 -8.15 -2.28 14.41
N LEU A 35 -7.63 -2.08 13.19
CA LEU A 35 -6.37 -2.68 12.79
C LEU A 35 -5.22 -1.91 13.45
N SER A 36 -4.27 -2.64 14.00
CA SER A 36 -3.02 -2.10 14.53
C SER A 36 -1.82 -2.28 13.57
N THR A 37 -1.98 -3.04 12.48
CA THR A 37 -0.85 -3.51 11.66
C THR A 37 -1.11 -3.45 10.15
N LEU A 38 -1.79 -2.42 9.65
CA LEU A 38 -1.85 -2.24 8.19
C LEU A 38 -0.50 -1.73 7.68
N ARG A 39 0.12 -2.47 6.77
CA ARG A 39 1.34 -2.04 6.09
C ARG A 39 1.45 -2.57 4.68
N LEU A 40 2.35 -1.98 3.92
CA LEU A 40 2.83 -2.47 2.64
C LEU A 40 4.21 -3.10 2.82
N GLU A 41 4.42 -4.24 2.17
CA GLU A 41 5.66 -5.00 2.26
C GLU A 41 6.01 -5.65 0.93
N HIS A 42 7.28 -5.98 0.75
CA HIS A 42 7.78 -6.76 -0.37
C HIS A 42 7.93 -8.23 0.07
N SER A 43 7.38 -9.16 -0.71
CA SER A 43 7.30 -10.58 -0.34
C SER A 43 8.66 -11.26 -0.24
N LEU A 44 9.65 -10.79 -1.01
CA LEU A 44 11.02 -11.26 -0.89
C LEU A 44 11.60 -10.75 0.44
N GLY A 45 11.71 -11.65 1.42
CA GLY A 45 12.28 -11.37 2.74
C GLY A 45 11.34 -10.65 3.71
N ASN A 46 10.05 -10.48 3.37
CA ASN A 46 9.07 -9.73 4.17
C ASN A 46 9.60 -8.33 4.56
N VAL A 47 10.11 -7.61 3.57
CA VAL A 47 10.68 -6.28 3.78
C VAL A 47 9.55 -5.27 3.84
N ASN A 48 9.38 -4.66 5.02
CA ASN A 48 8.40 -3.60 5.21
C ASN A 48 8.76 -2.38 4.36
N LEU A 49 7.83 -1.94 3.51
CA LEU A 49 7.95 -0.71 2.74
C LEU A 49 7.56 0.51 3.59
N CYS A 50 6.68 0.31 4.56
CA CYS A 50 6.33 1.26 5.61
C CYS A 50 6.21 0.61 6.99
N ALA A 51 6.26 1.44 8.02
CA ALA A 51 5.85 1.08 9.37
C ALA A 51 4.33 0.84 9.41
N ASP A 52 3.93 -0.01 10.35
CA ASP A 52 2.53 -0.34 10.62
C ASP A 52 1.71 0.94 10.92
N LEU A 53 0.63 1.14 10.17
CA LEU A 53 -0.39 2.11 10.56
C LEU A 53 -1.31 1.47 11.58
N ALA A 54 -1.33 2.09 12.76
CA ALA A 54 -2.25 1.75 13.83
C ALA A 54 -3.58 2.52 13.68
N ALA A 55 -4.61 2.01 14.34
CA ALA A 55 -5.91 2.66 14.52
C ALA A 55 -6.73 2.86 13.22
N ILE A 56 -6.70 1.89 12.31
CA ILE A 56 -7.60 1.89 11.16
C ILE A 56 -8.93 1.27 11.58
N ALA A 57 -9.95 2.11 11.74
CA ALA A 57 -11.29 1.70 12.14
C ALA A 57 -12.32 2.65 11.51
N ASP A 58 -13.37 2.06 10.94
CA ASP A 58 -14.56 2.79 10.48
C ASP A 58 -14.26 3.92 9.48
N ASP A 59 -13.25 3.73 8.64
CA ASP A 59 -12.80 4.76 7.72
C ASP A 59 -13.78 4.90 6.54
N PRO A 60 -14.33 6.10 6.31
CA PRO A 60 -15.34 6.31 5.29
C PRO A 60 -14.76 6.23 3.88
N VAL A 61 -15.64 5.96 2.91
CA VAL A 61 -15.32 6.02 1.47
C VAL A 61 -14.63 7.34 1.13
N GLY A 62 -13.56 7.26 0.33
CA GLY A 62 -12.76 8.42 -0.09
C GLY A 62 -11.65 8.81 0.90
N THR A 63 -11.55 8.15 2.06
CA THR A 63 -10.32 8.21 2.87
C THR A 63 -9.17 7.65 2.05
N VAL A 64 -8.01 8.29 2.15
CA VAL A 64 -6.83 7.86 1.42
C VAL A 64 -5.64 7.63 2.36
N TYR A 65 -5.02 6.47 2.18
CA TYR A 65 -3.75 6.10 2.81
C TYR A 65 -2.61 6.41 1.84
N TYR A 66 -1.51 6.96 2.31
CA TYR A 66 -0.35 7.33 1.51
C TYR A 66 0.93 6.83 2.14
N LEU A 67 1.86 6.35 1.31
CA LEU A 67 3.25 6.20 1.72
C LEU A 67 3.93 7.56 1.67
N GLU A 68 4.58 7.96 2.77
CA GLU A 68 5.48 9.11 2.79
C GLU A 68 6.78 8.88 1.97
N GLY A 69 6.85 7.76 1.24
CA GLY A 69 7.89 7.38 0.29
C GLY A 69 9.30 7.45 0.82
N VAL A 70 9.51 7.42 2.13
CA VAL A 70 10.80 7.04 2.72
C VAL A 70 10.66 5.57 3.10
N GLN A 71 11.61 4.73 2.69
CA GLN A 71 11.61 3.32 3.09
C GLN A 71 11.54 3.22 4.63
N ALA A 72 10.58 2.44 5.13
CA ALA A 72 10.32 2.28 6.57
C ALA A 72 9.81 3.53 7.31
N SER A 73 9.27 4.55 6.62
CA SER A 73 8.45 5.59 7.26
C SER A 73 7.03 5.12 7.57
N ALA A 74 6.26 5.91 8.32
CA ALA A 74 4.86 5.60 8.59
C ALA A 74 4.00 5.67 7.32
N LEU A 75 3.02 4.76 7.21
CA LEU A 75 1.88 4.96 6.32
C LEU A 75 1.01 6.07 6.94
N VAL A 76 0.67 7.09 6.16
CA VAL A 76 -0.08 8.27 6.63
C VAL A 76 -1.50 8.23 6.09
N LYS A 77 -2.45 8.63 6.94
CA LYS A 77 -3.87 8.76 6.58
C LYS A 77 -4.18 10.24 6.32
N ALA A 78 -4.83 10.54 5.21
CA ALA A 78 -5.35 11.88 4.92
C ALA A 78 -6.89 11.88 5.01
N ASP A 79 -7.45 12.98 5.52
CA ASP A 79 -8.90 13.14 5.68
C ASP A 79 -9.63 13.19 4.33
N ALA A 80 -10.84 12.63 4.29
CA ALA A 80 -11.62 12.35 3.08
C ALA A 80 -12.15 13.59 2.30
N THR A 81 -11.74 14.81 2.64
CA THR A 81 -12.42 16.03 2.14
C THR A 81 -12.14 16.42 0.67
N ALA A 82 -11.34 15.65 -0.10
CA ALA A 82 -11.20 15.89 -1.54
C ALA A 82 -10.67 14.72 -2.40
N GLY A 83 -10.37 13.54 -1.84
CA GLY A 83 -9.72 12.46 -2.59
C GLY A 83 -8.28 12.79 -3.06
N VAL A 84 -7.67 13.81 -2.45
CA VAL A 84 -6.31 14.30 -2.72
C VAL A 84 -5.55 14.32 -1.39
N PRO A 85 -4.28 13.86 -1.33
CA PRO A 85 -3.49 13.95 -0.11
C PRO A 85 -3.30 15.42 0.26
N THR A 86 -3.78 15.84 1.42
CA THR A 86 -3.57 17.21 1.94
C THR A 86 -2.26 17.31 2.73
N THR A 87 -1.61 16.18 3.02
CA THR A 87 -0.31 16.10 3.67
C THR A 87 0.81 16.24 2.62
N THR A 88 1.61 17.29 2.74
CA THR A 88 2.82 17.45 1.92
C THR A 88 3.88 16.47 2.40
N VAL A 89 4.14 15.44 1.61
CA VAL A 89 5.21 14.50 1.88
C VAL A 89 6.53 15.09 1.38
N ALA A 90 7.33 15.65 2.27
CA ALA A 90 8.67 16.11 1.94
C ALA A 90 9.65 14.92 1.98
N GLY A 91 10.30 14.61 0.86
CA GLY A 91 11.43 13.68 0.85
C GLY A 91 11.14 12.22 0.50
N LEU A 92 10.20 11.96 -0.43
CA LEU A 92 10.03 10.64 -1.05
C LEU A 92 11.39 10.12 -1.56
N THR A 93 12.05 9.25 -0.78
CA THR A 93 13.25 8.52 -1.16
C THR A 93 12.83 7.29 -1.92
N ALA A 94 12.96 7.35 -3.24
CA ALA A 94 12.73 6.24 -4.16
C ALA A 94 13.09 4.87 -3.58
N ILE A 95 12.12 3.94 -3.53
CA ILE A 95 12.33 2.58 -3.03
C ILE A 95 12.59 1.66 -4.22
N ALA A 96 13.77 1.05 -4.28
CA ALA A 96 14.06 0.02 -5.27
C ALA A 96 13.39 -1.30 -4.86
N ALA A 97 12.50 -1.81 -5.72
CA ALA A 97 11.89 -3.12 -5.57
C ALA A 97 12.36 -4.02 -6.72
N VAL A 98 12.92 -5.18 -6.38
CA VAL A 98 13.32 -6.20 -7.35
C VAL A 98 12.12 -7.09 -7.73
N ALA A 99 12.32 -8.06 -8.61
CA ALA A 99 11.29 -9.02 -8.95
C ALA A 99 10.73 -9.73 -7.69
N GLY A 100 9.41 -9.78 -7.58
CA GLY A 100 8.70 -10.20 -6.37
C GLY A 100 7.30 -9.59 -6.29
N ASN A 101 6.62 -9.83 -5.17
CA ASN A 101 5.30 -9.25 -4.94
C ASN A 101 5.39 -8.07 -3.99
N ILE A 102 4.58 -7.06 -4.28
CA ILE A 102 4.25 -5.99 -3.34
C ILE A 102 2.89 -6.34 -2.74
N CYS A 103 2.85 -6.39 -1.41
CA CYS A 103 1.73 -6.93 -0.66
C CYS A 103 1.19 -5.91 0.34
N CYS A 104 -0.09 -6.04 0.67
CA CYS A 104 -0.74 -5.39 1.79
C CYS A 104 -0.95 -6.43 2.89
N THR A 105 -0.47 -6.14 4.09
CA THR A 105 -0.63 -7.02 5.25
C THR A 105 -1.50 -6.34 6.29
N ASN A 106 -2.49 -7.07 6.82
CA ASN A 106 -3.39 -6.62 7.87
C ASN A 106 -3.50 -7.66 9.00
N GLY A 107 -3.49 -7.21 10.26
CA GLY A 107 -3.58 -8.08 11.44
C GLY A 107 -4.99 -8.35 11.95
N GLY A 108 -6.03 -8.17 11.13
CA GLY A 108 -7.41 -8.37 11.55
C GLY A 108 -8.39 -8.38 10.39
N ASN A 109 -9.56 -8.95 10.64
CA ASN A 109 -10.64 -8.98 9.67
C ASN A 109 -11.32 -7.61 9.63
N GLN A 110 -11.25 -6.98 8.48
CA GLN A 110 -12.01 -5.79 8.12
C GLN A 110 -12.93 -6.17 6.97
N THR A 111 -14.07 -5.51 6.86
CA THR A 111 -14.91 -5.54 5.66
C THR A 111 -14.71 -4.23 4.91
N GLY A 112 -14.85 -4.26 3.58
CA GLY A 112 -14.63 -3.10 2.73
C GLY A 112 -13.49 -3.32 1.72
N THR A 113 -13.22 -2.34 0.88
CA THR A 113 -12.28 -2.44 -0.24
C THR A 113 -11.42 -1.19 -0.33
N VAL A 114 -10.12 -1.40 -0.54
CA VAL A 114 -9.15 -0.34 -0.77
C VAL A 114 -8.53 -0.59 -2.13
N GLU A 115 -8.65 0.37 -3.03
CA GLU A 115 -7.97 0.38 -4.31
C GLU A 115 -6.59 1.01 -4.12
N TRP A 116 -5.55 0.24 -4.39
CA TRP A 116 -4.18 0.70 -4.30
C TRP A 116 -3.68 1.16 -5.67
N HIS A 117 -2.94 2.26 -5.67
CA HIS A 117 -2.31 2.84 -6.84
C HIS A 117 -0.82 2.99 -6.59
N MET A 118 0.00 2.70 -7.61
CA MET A 118 1.45 2.84 -7.56
C MET A 118 1.92 3.66 -8.76
N VAL A 119 2.77 4.65 -8.49
CA VAL A 119 3.57 5.34 -9.49
C VAL A 119 5.00 4.84 -9.35
N TYR A 120 5.56 4.33 -10.44
CA TYR A 120 6.90 3.77 -10.46
C TYR A 120 7.64 4.14 -11.76
N ALA A 121 8.97 4.06 -11.72
CA ALA A 121 9.82 4.09 -12.90
C ALA A 121 10.50 2.72 -13.08
N PRO A 122 10.53 2.15 -14.30
CA PRO A 122 11.29 0.94 -14.56
C PRO A 122 12.80 1.22 -14.44
N LEU A 123 13.55 0.33 -13.79
CA LEU A 123 15.02 0.38 -13.74
C LEU A 123 15.67 -0.58 -14.73
N ASP A 124 14.95 -1.62 -15.14
CA ASP A 124 15.35 -2.59 -16.14
C ASP A 124 14.43 -2.52 -17.38
N PRO A 125 14.96 -2.70 -18.60
CA PRO A 125 14.16 -2.60 -19.82
C PRO A 125 13.16 -3.75 -20.02
N ALA A 126 13.37 -4.88 -19.34
CA ALA A 126 12.49 -6.04 -19.39
C ALA A 126 11.43 -6.05 -18.28
N VAL A 127 11.46 -5.08 -17.35
CA VAL A 127 10.59 -5.12 -16.17
C VAL A 127 9.13 -4.95 -16.55
N SER A 128 8.26 -5.73 -15.93
CA SER A 128 6.82 -5.57 -16.01
C SER A 128 6.19 -5.56 -14.61
N VAL A 129 5.13 -4.77 -14.45
CA VAL A 129 4.32 -4.75 -13.24
C VAL A 129 2.91 -5.12 -13.62
N ILE A 130 2.38 -6.16 -13.01
CA ILE A 130 1.00 -6.61 -13.20
C ILE A 130 0.24 -6.50 -11.88
N ASN A 131 -1.06 -6.26 -11.96
CA ASN A 131 -1.94 -6.41 -10.82
C ASN A 131 -1.92 -7.89 -10.40
N ALA A 132 -1.61 -8.14 -9.14
CA ALA A 132 -1.80 -9.47 -8.59
C ALA A 132 -3.30 -9.75 -8.52
N LEU A 133 -3.71 -10.99 -8.79
CA LEU A 133 -5.10 -11.40 -8.62
C LEU A 133 -5.50 -11.17 -7.16
N VAL A 134 -6.31 -10.15 -6.93
CA VAL A 134 -6.87 -9.84 -5.61
C VAL A 134 -7.87 -10.95 -5.29
N TYR A 135 -7.52 -11.84 -4.37
CA TYR A 135 -8.51 -12.69 -3.72
C TYR A 135 -9.31 -11.80 -2.76
N GLY A 136 -10.60 -11.64 -3.04
CA GLY A 136 -11.57 -11.02 -2.15
C GLY A 136 -11.80 -11.86 -0.89
#